data_AF-A0A5Q0TC77-F1
#
_entry.id   AF-A0A5Q0TC77-F1
#
_cell.length_a   1.000
_cell.length_b   1.000
_cell.length_c   1.000
_cell.angle_alpha   90.00
_cell.angle_beta   90.00
_cell.angle_gamma   90.00
#
_symmetry.space_group_name_H-M   'P 1'
#
loop_
_entity.id
_entity.type
_entity.pdbx_description
1 polymer ?
#
loop_
_entity_poly.entity_id
_entity_poly.type
_entity_poly.pdbx_seq_one_letter_code
_entity_poly.pdbx_strand_id
1 'polypeptide(L)' 'MLSYQPVIPVPFMTLDEYSRHSGISKASLRKMIGDGRMIIKKKDSPREHPQINLIAIYERATRETMAALG' A
#
# COMPACT_ATOMS: atom_id res chain seq x y z
N MET A 1 0.56 5.53 -26.02
CA MET A 1 0.63 5.73 -24.56
C MET A 1 1.52 4.66 -23.98
N LEU A 2 2.56 5.03 -23.22
CA LEU A 2 3.30 4.07 -22.40
C LEU A 2 2.40 3.69 -21.21
N SER A 3 1.66 2.60 -21.35
CA SER A 3 0.96 1.98 -20.22
C SER A 3 2.00 1.22 -19.39
N TYR A 4 2.72 1.94 -18.52
CA TYR A 4 3.57 1.30 -17.51
C TYR A 4 2.63 0.65 -16.49
N GLN A 5 2.48 -0.67 -16.58
CA GLN A 5 1.73 -1.45 -15.61
C GLN A 5 2.74 -1.97 -14.57
N PRO A 6 2.79 -1.41 -13.36
CA PRO A 6 3.63 -1.97 -12.32
C PRO A 6 3.17 -3.40 -12.03
N VAL A 7 4.09 -4.36 -12.14
CA VAL A 7 3.82 -5.75 -11.77
C VAL A 7 3.70 -5.80 -10.25
N ILE A 8 2.49 -6.09 -9.76
CA ILE A 8 2.23 -6.29 -8.34
C ILE A 8 2.41 -7.79 -8.05
N PRO A 9 3.51 -8.22 -7.40
CA PRO A 9 3.80 -9.65 -7.24
C PRO A 9 2.84 -10.33 -6.25
N VAL A 10 2.31 -9.57 -5.29
CA VAL A 10 1.34 -10.05 -4.29
C VAL A 10 0.30 -8.97 -3.98
N PRO A 11 -0.99 -9.30 -3.84
CA PRO A 11 -2.03 -8.31 -3.57
C PRO A 11 -1.95 -7.72 -2.15
N PHE A 12 -1.48 -8.53 -1.20
CA PHE A 12 -1.32 -8.18 0.20
C PHE A 12 0.11 -8.43 0.64
N MET A 13 0.66 -7.49 1.40
CA MET A 13 2.04 -7.57 1.89
C MET A 13 2.08 -7.23 3.37
N THR A 14 2.90 -7.93 4.14
CA THR A 14 3.07 -7.61 5.57
C THR A 14 3.78 -6.27 5.74
N LEU A 15 3.61 -5.63 6.91
CA LEU A 15 4.37 -4.43 7.26
C LEU A 15 5.89 -4.66 7.21
N ASP A 16 6.35 -5.83 7.62
CA ASP A 16 7.78 -6.18 7.64
C ASP A 16 8.33 -6.27 6.22
N GLU A 17 7.63 -6.96 5.32
CA GLU A 17 8.02 -7.04 3.90
C GLU A 17 7.98 -5.67 3.24
N TYR A 18 6.89 -4.92 3.43
CA TYR A 18 6.77 -3.61 2.82
C TYR A 18 7.84 -2.64 3.33
N SER A 19 8.21 -2.72 4.61
CA SER A 19 9.32 -1.95 5.18
C SER A 19 10.65 -2.29 4.52
N ARG A 20 10.92 -3.59 4.27
CA ARG A 20 12.12 -4.03 3.54
C ARG A 20 12.14 -3.55 2.10
N HIS A 21 11.01 -3.62 1.38
CA HIS A 21 10.94 -3.21 -0.02
C HIS A 21 10.98 -1.69 -0.23
N SER A 22 10.27 -0.94 0.61
CA SER A 22 10.15 0.52 0.48
C SER A 22 11.28 1.30 1.15
N GLY A 23 12.04 0.66 2.06
CA GLY A 23 13.00 1.33 2.93
C GLY A 23 12.35 2.18 4.03
N ILE A 24 11.01 2.25 4.08
CA ILE A 24 10.29 3.02 5.10
C ILE A 24 10.30 2.24 6.42
N SER A 25 10.64 2.91 7.52
CA SER A 25 10.64 2.28 8.83
C SER A 25 9.24 1.79 9.23
N LYS A 26 9.17 0.66 9.97
CA LYS A 26 7.90 0.14 10.50
C LYS A 26 7.16 1.12 11.39
N ALA A 27 7.88 1.97 12.12
CA ALA A 27 7.28 3.02 12.95
C ALA A 27 6.55 4.05 12.08
N SER A 28 7.20 4.50 11.01
CA SER A 28 6.60 5.41 10.03
C SER A 28 5.39 4.77 9.34
N LEU A 29 5.48 3.51 8.93
CA LEU A 29 4.34 2.80 8.32
C LEU A 29 3.15 2.71 9.27
N ARG A 30 3.38 2.40 10.56
CA ARG A 30 2.29 2.39 11.56
C ARG A 30 1.66 3.76 11.75
N LYS A 31 2.47 4.83 11.77
CA LYS A 31 1.96 6.20 11.82
C LYS A 31 1.11 6.52 10.59
N MET A 32 1.59 6.18 9.40
CA MET A 32 0.84 6.39 8.15
C MET A 32 -0.48 5.61 8.10
N ILE A 33 -0.53 4.41 8.69
CA ILE A 33 -1.77 3.65 8.86
C ILE A 33 -2.71 4.36 9.84
N GLY A 34 -2.20 4.83 10.98
CA GLY A 34 -3.00 5.61 11.95
C GLY A 34 -3.55 6.91 11.37
N ASP A 35 -2.77 7.56 10.50
CA ASP A 35 -3.16 8.78 9.78
C ASP A 35 -4.10 8.50 8.57
N GLY A 36 -4.45 7.24 8.29
CA GLY A 36 -5.31 6.85 7.17
C GLY A 36 -4.67 7.03 5.78
N ARG A 37 -3.35 7.19 5.70
CA ARG A 37 -2.61 7.37 4.44
C ARG A 37 -2.31 6.05 3.73
N MET A 38 -2.40 4.93 4.43
CA MET A 38 -2.14 3.59 3.91
C MET A 38 -3.42 2.76 3.95
N ILE A 39 -3.71 2.06 2.85
CA ILE A 39 -4.86 1.18 2.77
C ILE A 39 -4.43 -0.20 3.26
N ILE A 40 -5.01 -0.64 4.38
CA ILE A 40 -4.77 -1.95 4.97
C ILE A 40 -5.91 -2.92 4.66
N LYS A 41 -5.58 -4.20 4.55
CA LYS A 41 -6.57 -5.28 4.55
C LYS A 41 -7.40 -5.18 5.83
N LYS A 42 -8.72 -5.40 5.71
CA LYS A 42 -9.60 -5.52 6.87
C LYS A 42 -9.12 -6.70 7.71
N LYS A 43 -8.96 -6.48 9.01
CA LYS A 43 -8.60 -7.54 9.95
C LYS A 43 -9.84 -8.36 10.28
N ASP A 44 -9.72 -9.67 10.19
CA ASP A 44 -10.78 -10.59 10.61
C ASP A 44 -10.66 -10.92 12.10
N SER A 45 -9.45 -10.76 12.66
CA SER A 45 -9.16 -10.96 14.08
C SER A 45 -8.29 -9.84 14.66
N PRO A 46 -8.49 -9.44 15.93
CA PRO A 46 -7.64 -8.45 16.61
C PRO A 46 -6.15 -8.83 16.65
N ARG A 47 -5.84 -10.13 16.60
CA ARG A 47 -4.48 -10.68 16.64
C ARG A 47 -3.84 -10.86 15.26
N GLU A 48 -4.57 -10.57 14.18
CA GLU A 48 -4.03 -10.71 12.82
C GLU A 48 -2.97 -9.65 12.54
N HIS A 49 -1.88 -10.09 11.90
CA HIS A 49 -0.85 -9.18 11.43
C HIS A 49 -1.45 -8.25 10.37
N PRO A 50 -1.32 -6.92 10.53
CA PRO A 50 -1.80 -5.99 9.53
C PRO A 50 -1.08 -6.21 8.20
N GLN A 51 -1.87 -6.37 7.14
CA GLN A 51 -1.40 -6.49 5.77
C GLN A 51 -1.76 -5.22 5.01
N ILE A 52 -0.82 -4.70 4.23
CA ILE A 52 -1.02 -3.58 3.32
C ILE A 52 -1.68 -4.12 2.05
N ASN A 53 -2.73 -3.44 1.59
CA ASN A 53 -3.38 -3.73 0.32
C ASN A 53 -2.66 -2.95 -0.79
N LEU A 54 -1.79 -3.64 -1.53
CA LEU A 54 -0.98 -3.02 -2.57
C LEU A 54 -1.83 -2.60 -3.77
N ILE A 55 -2.81 -3.41 -4.16
CA ILE A 55 -3.72 -3.08 -5.27
C ILE A 55 -4.40 -1.74 -5.02
N ALA A 56 -4.94 -1.54 -3.81
CA ALA A 56 -5.64 -0.31 -3.48
C ALA A 56 -4.72 0.92 -3.51
N ILE A 57 -3.47 0.78 -3.08
CA ILE A 57 -2.46 1.86 -3.14
C ILE A 57 -2.16 2.21 -4.60
N TYR A 58 -1.91 1.21 -5.45
CA TYR A 58 -1.63 1.43 -6.86
C TYR A 58 -2.82 2.06 -7.58
N GLU A 59 -4.04 1.54 -7.39
CA GLU A 59 -5.25 2.12 -7.97
C GLU A 59 -5.46 3.59 -7.59
N ARG A 60 -5.21 3.92 -6.31
CA ARG A 60 -5.25 5.31 -5.84
C ARG A 60 -4.20 6.17 -6.55
N ALA A 61 -2.96 5.70 -6.61
CA ALA A 61 -1.87 6.42 -7.27
C ALA A 61 -2.14 6.62 -8.77
N THR A 62 -2.70 5.60 -9.44
CA THR A 62 -3.12 5.70 -10.84
C THR A 62 -4.20 6.75 -11.01
N ARG A 63 -5.24 6.78 -10.16
CA ARG A 63 -6.29 7.80 -10.21
C ARG A 63 -5.76 9.20 -9.97
N GLU A 64 -4.88 9.37 -8.97
CA GLU A 64 -4.21 10.65 -8.69
C GLU A 64 -3.36 11.11 -9.88
N THR A 65 -2.65 10.17 -10.51
CA THR A 65 -1.84 10.44 -11.71
C THR A 65 -2.72 10.84 -12.90
N MET A 66 -3.80 10.11 -13.17
CA MET A 66 -4.73 10.44 -14.25
C MET A 66 -5.36 11.81 -14.04
N ALA A 67 -5.78 12.13 -12.80
CA ALA A 67 -6.32 13.45 -12.48
C ALA A 67 -5.28 14.58 -12.64
N ALA A 68 -4.00 14.30 -12.39
CA ALA A 68 -2.93 15.28 -12.60
C ALA A 68 -2.53 15.46 -14.08
N LEU A 69 -2.73 14.43 -14.91
CA LEU A 69 -2.34 14.44 -16.32
C LEU A 69 -3.43 14.93 -17.29
N GLY A 70 -4.71 14.95 -16.87
CA GLY A 70 -5.84 15.43 -17.67
C GLY A 70 -6.66 14.31 -18.29
#